data_AF-A0A8S2TKT3-F1
#
_entry.id   AF-A0A8S2TKT3-F1
#
_cell.length_a   1.000
_cell.length_b   1.000
_cell.length_c   1.000
_cell.angle_alpha   90.00
_cell.angle_beta   90.00
_cell.angle_gamma   90.00
#
_symmetry.space_group_name_H-M   'P 1'
#
loop_
_entity.id
_entity.type
_entity.pdbx_description
1 polymer ?
#
loop_
_entity_poly.entity_id
_entity_poly.type
_entity_poly.pdbx_seq_one_letter_code
_entity_poly.pdbx_strand_id
1 'polypeptide(L)'
;TQSWGACQQRNIPRHPDLMRAQLDYFSSHSIQHLFIYTWDDWTEGSQCEPDVTNGTQILLLLRQSITTFYGATQNTNGDTMLISRWVNYPQLRNCTAINVTSIPSIA
;
A
#
# COMPACT_ATOMS: atom_id res chain seq x y z
N THR A 1 -16.01 -18.04 -7.97
CA THR A 1 -15.03 -17.29 -7.17
C THR A 1 -14.12 -16.56 -8.14
N GLN A 2 -14.05 -15.23 -8.08
CA GLN A 2 -13.16 -14.48 -8.96
C GLN A 2 -11.72 -14.98 -8.72
N SER A 3 -10.95 -15.18 -9.79
CA SER A 3 -9.57 -15.67 -9.67
C SER A 3 -8.72 -14.59 -8.99
N TRP A 4 -8.64 -14.61 -7.67
CA TRP A 4 -7.90 -13.63 -6.84
C TRP A 4 -6.38 -13.70 -7.04
N GLY A 5 -5.88 -14.72 -7.75
CA GLY A 5 -4.51 -14.81 -8.28
C GLY A 5 -4.36 -14.35 -9.74
N ALA A 6 -5.41 -13.79 -10.35
CA ALA A 6 -5.30 -13.21 -11.68
C ALA A 6 -4.51 -11.90 -11.55
N CYS A 7 -3.29 -11.95 -12.06
CA CYS A 7 -2.32 -10.87 -12.22
C CYS A 7 -2.87 -9.74 -13.13
N GLN A 8 -3.96 -9.10 -12.72
CA GLN A 8 -4.62 -8.02 -13.44
C GLN A 8 -4.33 -6.69 -12.77
N GLN A 9 -3.77 -5.76 -13.54
CA GLN A 9 -3.56 -4.40 -13.11
C GLN A 9 -4.91 -3.74 -12.83
N ARG A 10 -5.14 -3.30 -11.59
CA ARG A 10 -6.30 -2.52 -11.18
C ARG A 10 -5.85 -1.10 -10.90
N ASN A 11 -6.49 -0.12 -11.54
CA ASN A 11 -6.22 1.28 -11.28
C ASN A 11 -7.28 1.82 -10.32
N ILE A 12 -7.00 1.74 -9.01
CA ILE A 12 -7.86 2.33 -7.98
C ILE A 12 -7.12 3.55 -7.44
N PRO A 13 -7.57 4.77 -7.77
CA PRO A 13 -6.84 5.97 -7.41
C PRO A 13 -6.88 6.20 -5.89
N ARG A 14 -5.71 6.10 -5.25
CA ARG A 14 -5.46 6.64 -3.91
C ARG A 14 -5.18 8.12 -4.03
N HIS A 15 -5.93 8.94 -3.30
CA HIS A 15 -5.62 10.36 -3.16
C HIS A 15 -4.78 10.56 -1.88
N PRO A 16 -3.49 10.93 -1.99
CA PRO A 16 -2.61 11.20 -0.83
C PRO A 16 -3.23 12.13 0.21
N ASP A 17 -4.02 13.11 -0.26
CA ASP A 17 -4.63 14.11 0.60
C ASP A 17 -5.76 13.54 1.47
N LEU A 18 -6.42 12.45 1.08
CA LEU A 18 -7.42 11.80 1.94
C LEU A 18 -6.78 11.17 3.17
N MET A 19 -5.60 10.56 3.01
CA MET A 19 -4.86 9.98 4.13
C MET A 19 -4.39 11.07 5.12
N ARG A 20 -3.92 12.21 4.60
CA ARG A 20 -3.56 13.37 5.43
C ARG A 20 -4.76 13.92 6.17
N ALA A 21 -5.87 14.18 5.46
CA ALA A 21 -7.10 14.70 6.05
C ALA A 21 -7.66 13.77 7.14
N GLN A 22 -7.56 12.45 6.97
CA GLN A 22 -7.98 11.48 7.98
C GLN A 22 -7.14 11.57 9.26
N LEU A 23 -5.83 11.78 9.15
CA LEU A 23 -4.94 11.94 10.30
C LEU A 23 -5.07 13.31 10.97
N ASP A 24 -5.34 14.37 10.20
CA ASP A 24 -5.68 15.69 10.72
C ASP A 24 -6.98 15.61 11.54
N TYR A 25 -7.98 14.88 11.03
CA TYR A 25 -9.20 14.59 11.76
C TYR A 25 -8.91 13.84 13.07
N PHE A 26 -8.10 12.78 13.04
CA PHE A 26 -7.73 12.04 14.25
C PHE A 26 -6.99 12.91 15.28
N SER A 27 -6.08 13.76 14.81
CA SER A 27 -5.32 14.68 15.66
C SER A 27 -6.25 15.69 16.34
N SER A 28 -7.16 16.30 15.59
CA SER A 28 -8.13 17.27 16.11
C SER A 28 -9.14 16.67 17.10
N HIS A 29 -9.34 15.35 17.06
CA HIS A 29 -10.25 14.63 17.96
C HIS A 29 -9.53 13.89 19.10
N SER A 30 -8.23 14.17 19.32
CA SER A 30 -7.45 13.55 20.40
C SER A 30 -7.46 12.02 20.38
N ILE A 31 -7.57 11.42 19.18
CA ILE A 31 -7.43 9.97 19.03
C ILE A 31 -5.99 9.60 19.43
N GLN A 32 -5.83 8.54 20.23
CA GLN A 32 -4.51 8.14 20.73
C GLN A 32 -3.97 6.86 20.08
N HIS A 33 -4.84 6.08 19.45
CA HIS A 33 -4.50 4.79 18.89
C HIS A 33 -5.02 4.70 17.46
N LEU A 34 -4.12 4.31 16.56
CA LEU A 34 -4.44 4.08 15.16
C LEU A 34 -4.43 2.58 14.90
N PHE A 35 -5.40 2.14 14.11
CA PHE A 35 -5.43 0.79 13.55
C PHE A 35 -5.41 0.91 12.02
N ILE A 36 -4.48 0.20 11.38
CA ILE A 36 -4.45 0.08 9.92
C ILE A 36 -5.30 -1.15 9.58
N TYR A 37 -6.45 -0.90 8.94
CA TYR A 37 -7.42 -1.94 8.62
C TYR A 37 -6.88 -2.96 7.61
N THR A 38 -6.12 -2.51 6.61
CA THR A 38 -5.62 -3.34 5.51
C THR A 38 -4.20 -2.93 5.12
N TRP A 39 -3.37 -3.94 4.80
CA TRP A 39 -2.03 -3.74 4.26
C TRP A 39 -2.03 -3.80 2.72
N ASP A 40 -2.72 -4.80 2.17
CA ASP A 40 -2.67 -5.27 0.78
C ASP A 40 -4.08 -5.37 0.16
N ASP A 41 -5.03 -4.56 0.62
CA ASP A 41 -6.36 -4.57 0.00
C ASP A 41 -6.37 -3.76 -1.31
N TRP A 42 -5.93 -4.44 -2.35
CA TRP A 42 -5.97 -4.01 -3.75
C TRP A 42 -7.38 -4.00 -4.35
N THR A 43 -8.40 -4.47 -3.62
CA THR A 43 -9.76 -4.55 -4.13
C THR A 43 -10.49 -3.23 -3.97
N GLU A 44 -10.25 -2.55 -2.87
CA GLU A 44 -10.83 -1.23 -2.55
C GLU A 44 -9.84 -0.08 -2.77
N GLY A 45 -8.62 -0.39 -3.21
CA GLY A 45 -7.55 0.59 -3.35
C GLY A 45 -7.03 1.06 -1.99
N SER A 46 -7.26 0.29 -0.94
CA SER A 46 -6.89 0.62 0.44
C SER A 46 -5.53 0.02 0.82
N GLN A 47 -4.75 -0.48 -0.13
CA GLN A 47 -3.39 -0.97 0.11
C GLN A 47 -2.43 0.16 0.53
N CYS A 48 -1.48 -0.20 1.40
CA CYS A 48 -0.27 0.55 1.72
C CYS A 48 0.99 -0.18 1.25
N GLU A 49 0.83 -1.42 0.76
CA GLU A 49 1.85 -2.20 0.09
C GLU A 49 2.46 -1.43 -1.09
N PRO A 50 3.79 -1.42 -1.24
CA PRO A 50 4.44 -0.83 -2.40
C PRO A 50 4.00 -1.48 -3.72
N ASP A 51 3.96 -0.68 -4.78
CA ASP A 51 3.43 -1.10 -6.08
C ASP A 51 4.35 -0.72 -7.24
N VAL A 52 4.17 -1.34 -8.42
CA VAL A 52 5.04 -1.10 -9.59
C VAL A 52 4.89 0.30 -10.19
N THR A 53 3.76 0.97 -9.95
CA THR A 53 3.42 2.31 -10.45
C THR A 53 3.93 3.40 -9.52
N ASN A 54 3.60 3.34 -8.23
CA ASN A 54 3.93 4.36 -7.23
C ASN A 54 5.13 3.99 -6.35
N GLY A 55 5.67 2.78 -6.49
CA GLY A 55 6.77 2.30 -5.67
C GLY A 55 6.40 2.31 -4.19
N THR A 56 7.28 2.88 -3.36
CA THR A 56 7.09 3.03 -1.92
C THR A 56 6.37 4.31 -1.51
N GLN A 57 5.88 5.14 -2.44
CA GLN A 57 5.36 6.48 -2.11
C GLN A 57 4.24 6.45 -1.06
N ILE A 58 3.25 5.56 -1.19
CA ILE A 58 2.13 5.46 -0.24
C ILE A 58 2.62 4.99 1.13
N LEU A 59 3.52 4.01 1.17
CA LEU A 59 4.11 3.51 2.41
C LEU A 59 4.90 4.60 3.15
N LEU A 60 5.69 5.39 2.42
CA LEU A 60 6.45 6.50 2.99
C LEU A 60 5.52 7.60 3.50
N LEU A 61 4.49 7.94 2.73
CA LEU A 61 3.48 8.89 3.17
C LEU A 61 2.85 8.44 4.49
N LEU A 62 2.38 7.19 4.57
CA LEU A 62 1.80 6.61 5.79
C LEU A 62 2.77 6.69 6.98
N ARG A 63 4.03 6.28 6.78
CA ARG A 63 5.07 6.28 7.82
C ARG A 63 5.34 7.70 8.35
N GLN A 64 5.50 8.67 7.46
CA GLN A 64 5.74 10.07 7.82
C GLN A 64 4.53 10.67 8.53
N SER A 65 3.33 10.36 8.03
CA SER A 65 2.06 10.72 8.61
C SER A 65 1.85 10.20 10.04
N ILE A 66 2.14 8.91 10.28
CA ILE A 66 2.08 8.31 11.63
C ILE A 66 3.12 8.95 12.55
N THR A 67 4.32 9.18 12.03
CA THR A 67 5.40 9.83 12.79
C THR A 67 4.99 11.23 13.25
N THR A 68 4.38 12.02 12.35
CA THR A 68 3.81 13.34 12.67
C THR A 68 2.66 13.24 13.68
N PHE A 69 1.72 12.30 13.49
CA PHE A 69 0.59 12.10 14.39
C PHE A 69 1.02 11.85 15.84
N TYR A 70 2.07 11.05 16.04
CA TYR A 70 2.62 10.78 17.38
C TYR A 70 3.68 11.79 17.84
N GLY A 71 3.97 12.84 17.06
CA GLY A 71 4.98 13.85 17.41
C GLY A 71 6.41 13.28 17.50
N ALA A 72 6.70 12.20 16.78
CA ALA A 72 8.01 11.56 16.77
C ALA A 72 8.96 12.23 15.74
N THR A 73 10.27 12.05 15.94
CA THR A 73 11.27 12.55 15.00
C THR A 73 11.26 11.71 13.71
N GLN A 74 11.22 12.39 12.56
CA GLN A 74 11.30 11.74 11.25
C GLN A 74 12.61 10.96 11.10
N ASN A 75 12.50 9.69 10.70
CA ASN A 75 13.64 8.79 10.49
C ASN A 75 13.89 8.61 8.99
N THR A 76 14.58 9.59 8.40
CA THR A 76 14.94 9.66 6.97
C THR A 76 15.83 8.51 6.52
N ASN A 77 16.71 8.00 7.40
CA ASN A 77 17.51 6.81 7.13
C ASN A 77 16.61 5.59 6.94
N GLY A 78 15.59 5.42 7.79
CA GLY A 78 14.63 4.34 7.66
C GLY A 78 13.78 4.45 6.39
N ASP A 79 13.41 5.67 5.98
CA ASP A 79 12.72 5.91 4.70
C ASP A 79 13.59 5.48 3.51
N THR A 80 14.87 5.85 3.53
CA THR A 80 15.85 5.45 2.52
C THR A 80 16.04 3.93 2.47
N MET A 81 16.07 3.28 3.64
CA MET A 81 16.16 1.81 3.72
C MET A 81 14.90 1.13 3.16
N LEU A 82 13.70 1.67 3.38
CA LEU A 82 12.46 1.13 2.82
C LEU A 82 12.45 1.23 1.29
N ILE A 83 12.86 2.39 0.75
CA ILE A 83 13.03 2.56 -0.70
C ILE A 83 14.03 1.54 -1.25
N SER A 84 15.20 1.45 -0.63
CA SER A 84 16.28 0.54 -1.06
C SER A 84 15.83 -0.92 -1.04
N ARG A 85 15.10 -1.36 -0.01
CA ARG A 85 14.55 -2.72 0.06
C ARG A 85 13.58 -3.02 -1.07
N TRP A 86 12.71 -2.08 -1.43
CA TRP A 86 11.77 -2.24 -2.53
C TRP A 86 12.49 -2.32 -3.88
N VAL A 87 13.39 -1.37 -4.15
CA VAL A 87 14.16 -1.31 -5.41
C VAL A 87 15.02 -2.55 -5.62
N ASN A 88 15.62 -3.07 -4.55
CA ASN A 88 16.48 -4.24 -4.59
C ASN A 88 15.73 -5.55 -4.29
N TYR A 89 14.40 -5.53 -4.16
CA TYR A 89 13.65 -6.73 -3.86
C TYR A 89 13.80 -7.71 -5.04
N PRO A 90 14.29 -8.94 -4.79
CA PRO A 90 14.60 -9.89 -5.86
C PRO A 90 13.32 -10.27 -6.62
N GLN A 91 13.15 -9.65 -7.78
CA GLN A 91 12.08 -9.85 -8.75
C GLN A 91 10.67 -9.83 -8.14
N LEU A 92 10.04 -8.65 -8.14
CA LEU A 92 8.60 -8.61 -8.37
C LEU A 92 8.37 -9.40 -9.65
N ARG A 93 7.76 -10.58 -9.56
CA ARG A 93 7.37 -11.32 -10.75
C ARG A 93 6.57 -10.32 -11.56
N ASN A 94 7.09 -9.89 -12.70
CA ASN A 94 6.23 -9.27 -13.70
C ASN A 94 5.06 -10.24 -13.80
N CYS A 95 3.86 -9.71 -13.67
CA CYS A 95 2.66 -10.40 -14.11
C CYS A 95 2.80 -10.63 -15.62
N THR A 96 3.72 -11.50 -16.04
CA THR A 96 3.73 -12.09 -17.37
C THR A 96 2.41 -12.82 -17.42
N ALA A 97 1.47 -12.24 -18.16
CA ALA A 97 0.10 -12.69 -18.28
C ALA A 97 0.06 -14.22 -18.24
N ILE A 98 -0.38 -14.77 -17.10
CA ILE A 98 -0.74 -16.18 -17.06
C ILE A 98 -1.98 -16.23 -17.94
N ASN A 99 -1.78 -16.57 -19.21
CA ASN A 99 -2.87 -16.91 -20.10
C ASN A 99 -3.52 -18.17 -19.52
N VAL A 100 -4.55 -17.97 -18.69
CA VAL A 100 -5.39 -19.06 -18.20
C VAL A 100 -6.17 -19.55 -19.42
N THR A 101 -5.61 -20.53 -20.13
CA THR A 101 -6.23 -21.14 -21.33
C THR A 101 -7.38 -22.07 -20.98
N SER A 102 -7.59 -22.39 -19.70
CA SER A 102 -8.74 -23.17 -19.25
C SER A 102 -8.98 -23.02 -17.74
N ILE A 103 -10.22 -22.74 -17.36
CA ILE A 103 -10.70 -22.90 -15.99
C ILE A 103 -11.23 -24.34 -15.86
N PRO A 104 -10.73 -25.17 -14.92
CA PRO A 104 -11.29 -26.50 -14.70
C PRO A 104 -12.76 -26.38 -14.27
N SER A 105 -13.66 -27.05 -14.99
CA SER A 105 -15.04 -27.21 -14.54
C SER A 105 -15.09 -28.17 -13.36
N ILE A 106 -15.73 -27.75 -12.27
CA ILE A 106 -16.02 -28.62 -11.13
C ILE A 106 -17.09 -29.61 -11.62
N ALA A 107 -16.78 -30.91 -11.54
CA ALA A 107 -17.72 -32.01 -11.81
C ALA A 107 -18.63 -32.26 -10.61
#